data_AF-A0A2U3LLG5-F1
#
_entry.id   AF-A0A2U3LLG5-F1
#
_cell.length_a   1.000
_cell.length_b   1.000
_cell.length_c   1.000
_cell.angle_alpha   90.00
_cell.angle_beta   90.00
_cell.angle_gamma   90.00
#
_symmetry.space_group_name_H-M   'P 1'
#
loop_
_entity.id
_entity.type
_entity.pdbx_description
1 polymer ?
#
loop_
_entity_poly.entity_id
_entity_poly.type
_entity_poly.pdbx_seq_one_letter_code
_entity_poly.pdbx_strand_id
1 'polypeptide(L)'
;MLLVSVAATSAGLAVLGQAALVTFIVFAGFGAYGLMTKRNLSSMAKVLFIGLLVLLGIMILSVFFSSFMSPFGLLIGIGGAILFSLMTALDFQRAKYATADNAVMVTLSIFLDFVNLFTFILDIFLLVGGGGRKR
;
A
#
# COMPACT_ATOMS: atom_id res chain seq x y z
N MET A 1 8.52 5.61 -18.13
CA MET A 1 8.99 4.57 -19.09
C MET A 1 8.76 3.14 -18.61
N LEU A 2 8.97 2.80 -17.32
CA LEU A 2 8.74 1.42 -16.81
C LEU A 2 7.27 0.95 -16.81
N LEU A 3 6.31 1.84 -16.59
CA LEU A 3 4.87 1.50 -16.66
C LEU A 3 4.42 1.15 -18.10
N VAL A 4 5.02 1.78 -19.12
CA VAL A 4 4.68 1.55 -20.53
C VAL A 4 5.25 0.22 -21.04
N SER A 5 6.46 -0.18 -20.59
CA SER A 5 7.06 -1.46 -20.98
C SER A 5 6.41 -2.68 -20.30
N VAL A 6 5.84 -2.51 -19.09
CA VAL A 6 5.11 -3.58 -18.40
C VAL A 6 3.71 -3.76 -19.01
N ALA A 7 3.02 -2.67 -19.36
CA ALA A 7 1.74 -2.73 -20.08
C ALA A 7 1.84 -3.33 -21.50
N ALA A 8 3.04 -3.35 -22.10
CA ALA A 8 3.28 -3.84 -23.46
C ALA A 8 3.47 -5.37 -23.57
N THR A 9 3.45 -6.11 -22.46
CA THR A 9 3.52 -7.59 -22.47
C THR A 9 2.29 -8.18 -21.79
N SER A 10 1.76 -9.27 -22.36
CA SER A 10 0.63 -10.01 -21.77
C SER A 10 0.92 -10.46 -20.32
N ALA A 11 2.18 -10.74 -20.01
CA ALA A 11 2.65 -11.06 -18.66
C ALA A 11 2.52 -9.87 -17.68
N GLY A 12 2.85 -8.64 -18.10
CA GLY A 12 2.73 -7.46 -17.25
C GLY A 12 1.28 -7.04 -17.01
N LEU A 13 0.40 -7.20 -17.99
CA LEU A 13 -1.05 -7.01 -17.80
C LEU A 13 -1.64 -8.03 -16.81
N ALA A 14 -1.20 -9.29 -16.88
CA ALA A 14 -1.62 -10.32 -15.92
C ALA A 14 -1.18 -9.97 -14.48
N VAL A 15 0.05 -9.51 -14.29
CA VAL A 15 0.58 -9.09 -12.98
C VAL A 15 -0.20 -7.89 -12.42
N LEU A 16 -0.49 -6.89 -13.25
CA LEU A 16 -1.31 -5.74 -12.85
C LEU A 16 -2.71 -6.17 -12.39
N GLY A 17 -3.35 -7.09 -13.14
CA GLY A 17 -4.65 -7.64 -12.77
C GLY A 17 -4.63 -8.40 -11.44
N GLN A 18 -3.62 -9.26 -11.23
CA GLN A 18 -3.46 -10.00 -9.99
C GLN A 18 -3.24 -9.06 -8.79
N ALA A 19 -2.35 -8.08 -8.94
CA ALA A 19 -2.09 -7.09 -7.90
C ALA A 19 -3.37 -6.31 -7.55
N ALA A 20 -4.11 -5.84 -8.56
CA ALA A 20 -5.36 -5.10 -8.34
C ALA A 20 -6.42 -5.92 -7.62
N LEU A 21 -6.59 -7.20 -7.98
CA LEU A 21 -7.52 -8.11 -7.30
C LEU A 21 -7.15 -8.32 -5.84
N VAL A 22 -5.87 -8.60 -5.54
CA VAL A 22 -5.40 -8.79 -4.17
C VAL A 22 -5.54 -7.50 -3.37
N THR A 23 -5.18 -6.35 -3.93
CA THR A 23 -5.38 -5.06 -3.28
C THR A 23 -6.84 -4.82 -2.96
N PHE A 24 -7.76 -5.08 -3.89
CA PHE A 24 -9.19 -4.89 -3.65
C PHE A 24 -9.70 -5.78 -2.52
N ILE A 25 -9.29 -7.04 -2.48
CA ILE A 25 -9.66 -7.98 -1.40
C ILE A 25 -9.13 -7.49 -0.04
N VAL A 26 -7.85 -7.11 0.03
CA VAL A 26 -7.23 -6.62 1.27
C VAL A 26 -7.87 -5.31 1.72
N PHE A 27 -8.00 -4.35 0.80
CA PHE A 27 -8.61 -3.05 1.08
C PHE A 27 -10.06 -3.18 1.52
N ALA A 28 -10.88 -3.98 0.83
CA ALA A 28 -12.26 -4.22 1.22
C ALA A 28 -12.35 -4.95 2.58
N GLY A 29 -11.49 -5.94 2.83
CA GLY A 29 -11.45 -6.67 4.09
C GLY A 29 -11.10 -5.78 5.28
N PHE A 30 -10.00 -5.02 5.18
CA PHE A 30 -9.57 -4.10 6.24
C PHE A 30 -10.49 -2.88 6.36
N GLY A 31 -11.01 -2.35 5.26
CA GLY A 31 -11.99 -1.27 5.26
C GLY A 31 -13.30 -1.68 5.94
N ALA A 32 -13.84 -2.86 5.62
CA ALA A 32 -15.01 -3.42 6.30
C ALA A 32 -14.74 -3.62 7.80
N TYR A 33 -13.56 -4.14 8.16
CA TYR A 33 -13.15 -4.25 9.56
C TYR A 33 -13.13 -2.89 10.27
N GLY A 34 -12.61 -1.84 9.62
CA GLY A 34 -12.61 -0.46 10.13
C GLY A 34 -14.01 0.12 10.40
N LEU A 35 -14.98 -0.20 9.54
CA LEU A 35 -16.37 0.25 9.70
C LEU A 35 -17.10 -0.51 10.82
N MET A 36 -16.84 -1.82 10.93
CA MET A 36 -17.54 -2.71 11.85
C MET A 36 -16.93 -2.70 13.27
N THR A 37 -15.64 -2.41 13.40
CA THR A 37 -14.96 -2.47 14.69
C THR A 37 -15.51 -1.42 15.67
N LYS A 38 -15.65 -1.84 16.93
CA LYS A 38 -16.00 -0.97 18.06
C LYS A 38 -14.78 -0.58 18.89
N ARG A 39 -13.61 -1.18 18.61
CA ARG A 39 -12.36 -0.83 19.30
C ARG A 39 -11.90 0.54 18.83
N ASN A 40 -11.34 1.33 19.75
CA ASN A 40 -10.76 2.62 19.41
C ASN A 40 -9.36 2.41 18.80
N LEU A 41 -9.22 2.55 17.47
CA LEU A 41 -7.93 2.45 16.79
C LEU A 41 -7.11 3.75 16.86
N SER A 42 -7.61 4.81 17.49
CA SER A 42 -6.89 6.09 17.62
C SER A 42 -5.53 5.94 18.30
N SER A 43 -5.39 5.00 19.25
CA SER A 43 -4.09 4.70 19.86
C SER A 43 -3.09 4.13 18.85
N MET A 44 -3.55 3.27 17.93
CA MET A 44 -2.73 2.70 16.87
C MET A 44 -2.34 3.75 15.81
N ALA A 45 -3.13 4.82 15.66
CA ALA A 45 -2.85 5.89 14.70
C ALA A 45 -1.46 6.50 14.88
N LYS A 46 -1.03 6.70 16.13
CA LYS A 46 0.28 7.29 16.44
C LYS A 46 1.43 6.38 16.00
N VAL A 47 1.29 5.07 16.24
CA VAL A 47 2.29 4.07 15.85
C VAL A 47 2.37 3.94 14.33
N LEU A 48 1.21 3.87 13.66
CA LEU A 48 1.12 3.80 12.20
C LEU A 48 1.71 5.05 11.53
N PHE A 49 1.50 6.22 12.12
CA PHE A 49 2.07 7.47 11.62
C PHE A 49 3.60 7.49 11.69
N ILE A 50 4.20 6.98 12.77
CA ILE A 50 5.66 6.83 12.85
C ILE A 50 6.15 5.84 11.80
N GLY A 51 5.46 4.71 11.64
CA GLY A 51 5.77 3.74 10.59
C GLY A 51 5.74 4.36 9.19
N LEU A 52 4.75 5.20 8.91
CA LEU A 52 4.62 5.91 7.63
C LEU A 52 5.84 6.80 7.37
N LEU A 53 6.29 7.54 8.39
CA LEU A 53 7.47 8.39 8.27
C LEU A 53 8.76 7.58 8.02
N VAL A 54 8.91 6.45 8.70
CA VAL A 54 10.04 5.53 8.47
C VAL A 54 10.02 5.01 7.04
N LEU A 55 8.85 4.58 6.57
CA LEU A 55 8.67 4.04 5.22
C LEU A 55 8.92 5.11 4.15
N LEU A 56 8.47 6.34 4.38
CA LEU A 56 8.79 7.48 3.52
C LEU A 56 10.29 7.74 3.45
N GLY A 57 11.00 7.67 4.59
CA GLY A 57 12.45 7.74 4.65
C GLY A 57 13.12 6.63 3.84
N ILE A 58 12.64 5.39 3.95
CA ILE A 58 13.14 4.25 3.16
C ILE A 58 12.93 4.50 1.66
N MET A 59 11.78 5.02 1.24
CA MET A 59 11.51 5.34 -0.17
C MET A 59 12.50 6.37 -0.71
N ILE A 60 12.81 7.41 0.08
CA ILE A 60 13.80 8.43 -0.31
C ILE A 60 15.21 7.82 -0.39
N LEU A 61 15.61 7.03 0.61
CA LEU A 61 16.92 6.37 0.65
C LEU A 61 17.08 5.38 -0.51
N SER A 62 16.02 4.68 -0.90
CA SER A 62 16.01 3.74 -2.01
C SER A 62 16.36 4.39 -3.35
N VAL A 63 16.02 5.68 -3.54
CA VAL A 63 16.38 6.44 -4.75
C VAL A 63 17.90 6.66 -4.86
N PHE A 64 18.57 6.92 -3.75
CA PHE A 64 20.02 7.18 -3.74
C PHE A 64 20.87 5.91 -3.58
N PHE A 65 20.34 4.90 -2.90
CA PHE A 65 21.06 3.67 -2.51
C PHE A 65 20.39 2.40 -3.03
N SER A 66 19.89 2.43 -4.27
CA SER A 66 19.12 1.33 -4.87
C SER A 66 19.85 -0.02 -4.80
N SER A 67 21.16 -0.06 -5.08
CA SER A 67 21.96 -1.30 -5.04
C SER A 67 22.05 -1.92 -3.64
N PHE A 68 22.04 -1.11 -2.59
CA PHE A 68 22.09 -1.59 -1.20
C PHE A 68 20.70 -2.01 -0.69
N MET A 69 19.64 -1.36 -1.18
CA MET A 69 18.25 -1.63 -0.77
C MET A 69 17.62 -2.80 -1.53
N SER A 70 18.15 -3.19 -2.71
CA SER A 70 17.59 -4.25 -3.55
C SER A 70 17.33 -5.59 -2.84
N PRO A 71 18.21 -6.10 -1.94
CA PRO A 71 17.94 -7.34 -1.21
C PRO A 71 16.75 -7.24 -0.24
N PHE A 72 16.44 -6.02 0.22
CA PHE A 72 15.37 -5.76 1.18
C PHE A 72 14.04 -5.40 0.51
N GLY A 73 13.98 -5.33 -0.83
CA GLY A 73 12.80 -4.89 -1.58
C GLY A 73 11.53 -5.66 -1.21
N LEU A 74 11.61 -6.98 -1.09
CA LEU A 74 10.47 -7.82 -0.71
C LEU A 74 10.00 -7.51 0.74
N LEU A 75 10.93 -7.33 1.68
CA LEU A 75 10.60 -7.00 3.06
C LEU A 75 9.95 -5.61 3.16
N ILE A 76 10.48 -4.64 2.42
CA ILE A 76 9.91 -3.28 2.33
C ILE A 76 8.51 -3.34 1.72
N GLY A 77 8.32 -4.13 0.66
CA GLY A 77 7.03 -4.37 0.04
C GLY A 77 5.99 -4.92 1.02
N ILE A 78 6.33 -6.01 1.71
CA ILE A 78 5.44 -6.63 2.71
C ILE A 78 5.16 -5.67 3.86
N GLY A 79 6.19 -5.00 4.39
CA GLY A 79 6.06 -4.02 5.47
C GLY A 79 5.13 -2.87 5.09
N GLY A 80 5.30 -2.32 3.88
CA GLY A 80 4.42 -1.29 3.32
C GLY A 80 2.98 -1.77 3.16
N ALA A 81 2.76 -2.96 2.61
CA ALA A 81 1.41 -3.52 2.45
C ALA A 81 0.70 -3.74 3.80
N ILE A 82 1.41 -4.24 4.81
CA ILE A 82 0.85 -4.39 6.17
C ILE A 82 0.54 -3.01 6.77
N LEU A 83 1.44 -2.04 6.62
CA LEU A 83 1.25 -0.71 7.16
C LEU A 83 0.02 -0.03 6.56
N PHE A 84 -0.11 -0.03 5.24
CA PHE A 84 -1.22 0.62 4.55
C PHE A 84 -2.54 -0.13 4.71
N SER A 85 -2.54 -1.45 4.86
CA SER A 85 -3.78 -2.20 5.20
C SER A 85 -4.27 -1.86 6.61
N LEU A 86 -3.37 -1.68 7.58
CA LEU A 86 -3.74 -1.23 8.92
C LEU A 86 -4.19 0.24 8.95
N MET A 87 -3.54 1.13 8.17
CA MET A 87 -4.01 2.51 7.98
C MET A 87 -5.40 2.54 7.34
N THR A 88 -5.66 1.67 6.34
CA THR A 88 -6.98 1.55 5.69
C THR A 88 -8.07 1.28 6.73
N ALA A 89 -7.88 0.29 7.62
CA ALA A 89 -8.87 0.02 8.67
C ALA A 89 -9.10 1.24 9.59
N LEU A 90 -8.05 2.00 9.87
CA LEU A 90 -8.12 3.18 10.72
C LEU A 90 -8.84 4.34 10.02
N ASP A 91 -8.57 4.58 8.75
CA ASP A 91 -9.19 5.65 7.98
C ASP A 91 -10.66 5.36 7.65
N PHE A 92 -11.02 4.09 7.41
CA PHE A 92 -12.43 3.69 7.36
C PHE A 92 -13.14 3.88 8.70
N GLN A 93 -12.46 3.60 9.82
CA GLN A 93 -13.03 3.93 11.13
C GLN A 93 -13.20 5.45 11.28
N ARG A 94 -12.28 6.29 10.80
CA ARG A 94 -12.42 7.76 10.81
C ARG A 94 -13.58 8.21 9.91
N ALA A 95 -13.77 7.58 8.75
CA ALA A 95 -14.87 7.89 7.84
C ALA A 95 -16.24 7.68 8.46
N LYS A 96 -16.38 6.66 9.33
CA LYS A 96 -17.60 6.43 10.11
C LYS A 96 -18.00 7.61 11.00
N TYR A 97 -17.03 8.40 11.46
CA TYR A 97 -17.23 9.54 12.35
C TYR A 97 -16.93 10.90 11.68
N ALA A 98 -16.81 10.91 10.34
CA ALA A 98 -16.52 12.12 9.60
C ALA A 98 -17.73 13.08 9.57
N THR A 99 -17.45 14.37 9.63
CA THR A 99 -18.40 15.48 9.43
C THR A 99 -18.17 16.10 8.05
N ALA A 100 -19.06 17.00 7.61
CA ALA A 100 -18.93 17.67 6.32
C ALA A 100 -17.57 18.37 6.13
N ASP A 101 -17.03 18.94 7.22
CA ASP A 101 -15.78 19.70 7.20
C ASP A 101 -14.53 18.83 6.96
N ASN A 102 -14.57 17.55 7.38
CA ASN A 102 -13.42 16.65 7.26
C ASN A 102 -13.63 15.49 6.28
N ALA A 103 -14.83 15.36 5.69
CA ALA A 103 -15.18 14.28 4.77
C ALA A 103 -14.22 14.19 3.57
N VAL A 104 -13.85 15.32 2.99
CA VAL A 104 -12.90 15.39 1.87
C VAL A 104 -11.53 14.87 2.30
N MET A 105 -11.02 15.34 3.45
CA MET A 105 -9.71 14.94 3.94
C MET A 105 -9.65 13.44 4.26
N VAL A 106 -10.69 12.90 4.90
CA VAL A 106 -10.75 11.47 5.23
C VAL A 106 -10.83 10.62 3.96
N THR A 107 -11.60 11.04 2.97
CA THR A 107 -11.72 10.30 1.70
C THR A 107 -10.42 10.33 0.91
N LEU A 108 -9.70 11.46 0.92
CA LEU A 108 -8.37 11.56 0.32
C LEU A 108 -7.38 10.61 1.00
N SER A 109 -7.39 10.53 2.34
CA SER A 109 -6.52 9.58 3.05
C SER A 109 -6.83 8.13 2.67
N ILE A 110 -8.12 7.75 2.60
CA ILE A 110 -8.54 6.41 2.15
C ILE A 110 -8.06 6.12 0.71
N PHE A 111 -8.15 7.11 -0.18
CA PHE A 111 -7.67 6.97 -1.55
C PHE A 111 -6.15 6.80 -1.61
N LEU A 112 -5.40 7.56 -0.81
CA LEU A 112 -3.94 7.44 -0.72
C LEU A 112 -3.54 6.08 -0.16
N ASP A 113 -4.23 5.57 0.86
CA ASP A 113 -4.00 4.24 1.41
C ASP A 113 -4.22 3.14 0.35
N PHE A 114 -5.29 3.26 -0.44
CA PHE A 114 -5.56 2.34 -1.55
C PHE A 114 -4.42 2.34 -2.58
N VAL A 115 -4.00 3.52 -3.05
CA VAL A 115 -2.94 3.66 -4.06
C VAL A 115 -1.59 3.16 -3.55
N ASN A 116 -1.25 3.45 -2.29
CA ASN A 116 -0.01 2.98 -1.69
C ASN A 116 -0.03 1.46 -1.48
N LEU A 117 -1.13 0.91 -0.95
CA LEU A 117 -1.31 -0.54 -0.82
C LEU A 117 -1.21 -1.25 -2.18
N PHE A 118 -1.83 -0.68 -3.22
CA PHE A 118 -1.70 -1.18 -4.60
C PHE A 118 -0.24 -1.19 -5.06
N THR A 119 0.48 -0.10 -4.84
CA THR A 119 1.87 0.05 -5.26
C THR A 119 2.77 -0.98 -4.59
N PHE A 120 2.63 -1.19 -3.28
CA PHE A 120 3.41 -2.19 -2.55
C PHE A 120 3.07 -3.62 -2.97
N ILE A 121 1.78 -3.93 -3.14
CA ILE A 121 1.37 -5.26 -3.62
C ILE A 121 1.89 -5.49 -5.04
N LEU A 122 1.78 -4.50 -5.92
CA LEU A 122 2.31 -4.58 -7.28
C LEU A 122 3.83 -4.81 -7.26
N ASP A 123 4.58 -4.10 -6.42
CA ASP A 123 6.03 -4.28 -6.29
C ASP A 123 6.38 -5.70 -5.82
N ILE A 124 5.65 -6.25 -4.83
CA ILE A 124 5.80 -7.65 -4.42
C ILE A 124 5.59 -8.60 -5.61
N PHE A 125 4.50 -8.42 -6.37
CA PHE A 125 4.22 -9.27 -7.53
C PHE A 125 5.24 -9.10 -8.65
N LEU A 126 5.79 -7.90 -8.85
CA LEU A 126 6.86 -7.66 -9.82
C LEU A 126 8.18 -8.29 -9.39
N LEU A 127 8.49 -8.28 -8.09
CA LEU A 127 9.70 -8.92 -7.56
C LEU A 127 9.60 -10.45 -7.57
N VAL A 128 8.42 -11.01 -7.25
CA VAL A 128 8.20 -12.46 -7.16
C VAL A 128 7.86 -13.06 -8.54
N GLY A 129 6.96 -12.43 -9.29
CA GLY A 129 6.53 -12.86 -10.62
C GLY A 129 7.48 -12.44 -11.74
N GLY A 130 8.33 -11.43 -11.52
CA GLY A 130 9.38 -10.99 -12.44
C GLY A 130 10.66 -11.83 -12.40
N GLY A 131 10.62 -13.06 -11.85
CA GLY A 131 11.70 -14.06 -11.84
C GLY A 131 12.19 -14.54 -13.21
N GLY A 132 11.88 -13.81 -14.29
CA GLY A 132 12.46 -13.93 -15.63
C GLY A 132 13.43 -12.80 -15.99
N ARG A 133 13.83 -11.92 -15.06
CA ARG A 133 14.99 -11.04 -15.26
C ARG A 133 16.29 -11.83 -15.11
N LYS A 134 16.57 -12.73 -16.06
CA LYS A 134 17.97 -12.95 -16.44
C LYS A 134 18.42 -11.69 -17.16
N ARG A 135 19.16 -10.80 -16.47
CA ARG A 135 20.42 -10.20 -16.91
C ARG A 135 21.14 -9.64 -15.69
#